data_AF-A0A8H6UG01-F1
#
_entry.id   AF-A0A8H6UG01-F1
#
_cell.length_a   1.000
_cell.length_b   1.000
_cell.length_c   1.000
_cell.angle_alpha   90.00
_cell.angle_beta   90.00
_cell.angle_gamma   90.00
#
_symmetry.space_group_name_H-M   'P 1'
#
loop_
_entity.id
_entity.type
_entity.pdbx_description
1 polymer ?
#
loop_
_entity_poly.entity_id
_entity_poly.type
_entity_poly.pdbx_seq_one_letter_code
_entity_poly.pdbx_strand_id
1 'polypeptide(L)'
;MNFQRRQLHYYYFAATAKYNDDHFSALTEDGVVPKQQLFGHASDPWEGDIDERLQLEEEQRDADDHMEKYRNVLGMTSDGWVPTERYSEAKRMSEKFKTDAILLVESEEDAAQIQRHWLFDDFDEDE
;
A
#
# COMPACT_ATOMS: atom_id res chain seq x y z
N MET A 1 -20.27 6.86 12.14
CA MET A 1 -21.02 7.72 11.18
C MET A 1 -21.09 9.14 11.72
N ASN A 2 -20.44 10.10 11.05
CA ASN A 2 -20.21 11.46 11.54
C ASN A 2 -21.49 12.30 11.62
N PHE A 3 -21.78 12.83 12.81
CA PHE A 3 -22.92 13.71 13.13
C PHE A 3 -23.10 14.87 12.12
N GLN A 4 -21.99 15.42 11.64
CA GLN A 4 -21.93 16.50 10.65
C GLN A 4 -22.57 16.14 9.30
N ARG A 5 -22.42 14.89 8.82
CA ARG A 5 -23.02 14.46 7.55
C ARG A 5 -24.54 14.41 7.63
N ARG A 6 -25.08 13.94 8.75
CA ARG A 6 -26.54 13.90 8.96
C ARG A 6 -27.13 15.30 9.02
N GLN A 7 -26.47 16.21 9.75
CA GLN A 7 -26.93 17.58 9.86
C GLN A 7 -26.88 18.33 8.51
N LEU A 8 -25.81 18.17 7.74
CA LEU A 8 -25.72 18.73 6.39
C LEU A 8 -26.81 18.17 5.46
N HIS A 9 -27.06 16.87 5.54
CA HIS A 9 -28.12 16.22 4.77
C HIS A 9 -29.50 16.80 5.09
N TYR A 10 -29.82 17.05 6.36
CA TYR A 10 -31.08 17.70 6.76
C TYR A 10 -31.22 19.10 6.17
N TYR A 11 -30.17 19.94 6.27
CA TYR A 11 -30.21 21.29 5.69
C TYR A 11 -30.33 21.26 4.17
N TYR A 12 -29.59 20.37 3.51
CA TYR A 12 -29.69 20.15 2.06
C TYR A 12 -31.09 19.72 1.66
N PHE A 13 -31.66 18.72 2.33
CA PHE A 13 -32.99 18.17 2.05
C PHE A 13 -34.10 19.23 2.21
N ALA A 14 -34.04 20.02 3.29
CA ALA A 14 -34.97 21.12 3.52
C ALA A 14 -34.82 22.26 2.49
N ALA A 15 -33.59 22.55 2.06
CA ALA A 15 -33.34 23.55 1.03
C ALA A 15 -33.82 23.08 -0.35
N THR A 16 -33.57 21.82 -0.72
CA THR A 16 -34.05 21.25 -1.99
C THR A 16 -35.56 21.22 -2.05
N ALA A 17 -36.24 20.85 -0.96
CA ALA A 17 -37.70 20.93 -0.86
C ALA A 17 -38.26 22.35 -1.10
N LYS A 18 -37.51 23.38 -0.69
CA LYS A 18 -37.94 24.77 -0.78
C LYS A 18 -37.65 25.42 -2.13
N TYR A 19 -36.51 25.10 -2.74
CA TYR A 19 -36.00 25.82 -3.92
C TYR A 19 -36.01 24.99 -5.21
N ASN A 20 -36.17 23.65 -5.15
CA ASN A 20 -36.17 22.78 -6.31
C ASN A 20 -37.07 21.54 -6.08
N ASP A 21 -38.35 21.70 -6.41
CA ASP A 21 -39.40 20.70 -6.20
C ASP A 21 -39.20 19.44 -7.06
N ASP A 22 -38.70 19.59 -8.28
CA ASP A 22 -38.40 18.47 -9.18
C ASP A 22 -37.30 17.57 -8.58
N HIS A 23 -36.23 18.18 -8.06
CA HIS A 23 -35.13 17.46 -7.43
C HIS A 23 -35.55 16.83 -6.10
N PHE A 24 -36.42 17.50 -5.34
CA PHE A 24 -37.00 16.93 -4.12
C PHE A 24 -37.86 15.70 -4.44
N SER A 25 -38.74 15.80 -5.43
CA SER A 25 -39.60 14.69 -5.87
C SER A 25 -38.78 13.49 -6.32
N ALA A 26 -37.70 13.73 -7.08
CA ALA A 26 -36.76 12.68 -7.48
C ALA A 26 -36.06 12.03 -6.27
N LEU A 27 -35.63 12.81 -5.27
CA LEU A 27 -35.00 12.29 -4.04
C LEU A 27 -35.94 11.46 -3.15
N THR A 28 -37.24 11.78 -3.16
CA THR A 28 -38.25 11.11 -2.33
C THR A 28 -39.05 10.03 -3.07
N GLU A 29 -38.73 9.76 -4.33
CA GLU A 29 -39.38 8.69 -5.09
C GLU A 29 -39.16 7.33 -4.39
N ASP A 30 -40.23 6.54 -4.27
CA ASP A 30 -40.31 5.30 -3.48
C ASP A 30 -39.26 4.22 -3.83
N GLY A 31 -38.51 4.40 -4.92
CA GLY A 31 -37.44 3.49 -5.35
C GLY A 31 -36.02 3.97 -5.06
N VAL A 32 -35.78 5.22 -4.65
CA VAL A 32 -34.41 5.76 -4.55
C VAL A 32 -33.66 5.20 -3.35
N VAL A 33 -34.31 5.10 -2.20
CA VAL A 33 -33.66 4.58 -0.98
C VAL A 33 -33.23 3.12 -1.14
N PRO A 34 -34.08 2.19 -1.64
CA PRO A 34 -33.65 0.82 -1.91
C PRO A 34 -32.53 0.73 -2.96
N LYS A 35 -32.56 1.55 -4.02
CA LYS A 35 -31.50 1.58 -5.04
C LYS A 35 -30.16 2.07 -4.47
N GLN A 36 -30.17 3.10 -3.63
CA GLN A 36 -28.96 3.60 -2.96
C GLN A 36 -28.39 2.57 -1.99
N GLN A 37 -29.25 1.86 -1.25
CA GLN A 37 -28.82 0.78 -0.37
C GLN A 37 -28.21 -0.38 -1.14
N LEU A 38 -28.84 -0.84 -2.23
CA LEU A 38 -28.31 -1.88 -3.10
C LEU A 38 -26.96 -1.46 -3.71
N PHE A 39 -26.85 -0.23 -4.18
CA PHE A 39 -25.59 0.29 -4.72
C PHE A 39 -24.50 0.31 -3.63
N GLY A 40 -24.81 0.77 -2.42
CA GLY A 40 -23.88 0.74 -1.29
C GLY A 40 -23.40 -0.67 -0.99
N HIS A 41 -24.32 -1.61 -0.80
CA HIS A 41 -23.98 -3.01 -0.51
C HIS A 41 -23.25 -3.73 -1.65
N ALA A 42 -23.53 -3.39 -2.91
CA ALA A 42 -22.81 -3.92 -4.06
C ALA A 42 -21.44 -3.25 -4.27
N SER A 43 -21.23 -2.08 -3.66
CA SER A 43 -19.97 -1.32 -3.71
C SER A 43 -19.07 -1.57 -2.50
N ASP A 44 -19.63 -2.09 -1.40
CA ASP A 44 -18.85 -2.56 -0.26
C ASP A 44 -17.98 -3.75 -0.74
N PRO A 45 -16.67 -3.76 -0.45
CA PRO A 45 -15.81 -4.88 -0.80
C PRO A 45 -16.38 -6.17 -0.21
N TRP A 46 -16.48 -7.21 -1.02
CA TRP A 46 -16.93 -8.51 -0.52
C TRP A 46 -15.82 -9.11 0.36
N GLU A 47 -16.17 -10.05 1.25
CA GLU A 47 -15.27 -10.55 2.30
C GLU A 47 -13.92 -11.07 1.78
N GLY A 48 -13.87 -11.62 0.56
CA GLY A 48 -12.63 -12.09 -0.06
C GLY A 48 -11.66 -10.97 -0.45
N ASP A 49 -12.14 -9.81 -0.91
CA ASP A 49 -11.27 -8.66 -1.21
C ASP A 49 -10.60 -8.13 0.07
N ILE A 50 -11.25 -8.29 1.22
CA ILE A 50 -10.71 -7.87 2.52
C ILE A 50 -9.60 -8.83 2.95
N ASP A 51 -9.83 -10.14 2.82
CA ASP A 51 -8.86 -11.16 3.22
C ASP A 51 -7.61 -11.15 2.32
N GLU A 52 -7.80 -11.05 0.99
CA GLU A 52 -6.70 -10.91 0.04
C GLU A 52 -5.88 -9.65 0.33
N ARG A 53 -6.55 -8.51 0.59
CA ARG A 53 -5.85 -7.28 0.95
C ARG A 53 -5.06 -7.42 2.24
N LEU A 54 -5.61 -8.08 3.26
CA LEU A 54 -4.91 -8.31 4.53
C LEU A 54 -3.69 -9.21 4.37
N GLN A 55 -3.78 -10.26 3.54
CA GLN A 55 -2.66 -11.13 3.21
C GLN A 55 -1.56 -10.34 2.49
N LEU A 56 -1.92 -9.55 1.48
CA LEU A 56 -0.98 -8.68 0.78
C LEU A 56 -0.36 -7.61 1.70
N GLU A 57 -1.13 -7.04 2.63
CA GLU A 57 -0.63 -6.09 3.64
C GLU A 57 0.36 -6.77 4.61
N GLU A 58 0.12 -8.02 4.99
CA GLU A 58 1.02 -8.81 5.82
C GLU A 58 2.33 -9.14 5.08
N GLU A 59 2.25 -9.60 3.84
CA GLU A 59 3.43 -9.86 3.00
C GLU A 59 4.25 -8.59 2.76
N GLN A 60 3.59 -7.45 2.51
CA GLN A 60 4.28 -6.16 2.36
C GLN A 60 4.96 -5.74 3.66
N ARG A 61 4.29 -5.87 4.81
CA ARG A 61 4.89 -5.55 6.11
C ARG A 61 6.09 -6.44 6.39
N ASP A 62 6.02 -7.73 6.09
CA ASP A 62 7.15 -8.64 6.27
C ASP A 62 8.32 -8.24 5.37
N ALA A 63 8.07 -7.86 4.11
CA ALA A 63 9.09 -7.34 3.21
C ALA A 63 9.70 -6.01 3.72
N ASP A 64 8.87 -5.09 4.20
CA ASP A 64 9.29 -3.80 4.78
C ASP A 64 10.16 -3.99 6.03
N ASP A 65 9.78 -4.90 6.93
CA ASP A 65 10.55 -5.27 8.13
C ASP A 65 11.92 -5.87 7.75
N HIS A 66 11.99 -6.66 6.68
CA HIS A 66 13.26 -7.17 6.16
C HIS A 66 14.11 -6.04 5.59
N MET A 67 13.53 -5.15 4.78
CA MET A 67 14.22 -4.00 4.19
C MET A 67 14.72 -3.01 5.24
N GLU A 68 13.96 -2.77 6.31
CA GLU A 68 14.37 -1.89 7.42
C GLU A 68 15.59 -2.46 8.16
N LYS A 69 15.62 -3.78 8.40
CA LYS A 69 16.80 -4.44 8.99
C LYS A 69 18.04 -4.24 8.12
N TYR A 70 17.93 -4.39 6.79
CA TYR A 70 19.04 -4.16 5.87
C TYR A 70 19.48 -2.69 5.84
N ARG A 71 18.52 -1.75 5.81
CA ARG A 71 18.79 -0.31 5.85
C ARG A 71 19.57 0.11 7.11
N ASN A 72 19.17 -0.43 8.27
CA ASN A 72 19.84 -0.17 9.55
C ASN A 72 21.27 -0.73 9.59
N VAL A 73 21.50 -1.91 9.01
CA VAL A 73 22.84 -2.54 8.95
C VAL A 73 23.77 -1.79 7.99
N LEU A 74 23.25 -1.34 6.84
CA LEU A 74 24.03 -0.61 5.83
C LEU A 74 24.21 0.88 6.16
N GLY A 75 23.49 1.39 7.18
CA GLY A 75 23.53 2.80 7.56
C GLY A 75 22.94 3.71 6.47
N MET A 76 21.99 3.18 5.70
CA MET A 76 21.28 3.91 4.64
C MET A 76 20.17 4.76 5.26
N THR A 77 19.90 5.93 4.66
CA THR A 77 18.72 6.72 5.03
C THR A 77 17.43 6.10 4.51
N SER A 78 16.28 6.62 4.94
CA SER A 78 14.97 6.19 4.44
C SER A 78 14.83 6.29 2.92
N ASP A 79 15.61 7.16 2.30
CA ASP A 79 15.61 7.44 0.87
C ASP A 79 16.69 6.65 0.10
N GLY A 80 17.37 5.71 0.76
CA GLY A 80 18.40 4.87 0.14
C GLY A 80 19.75 5.57 -0.09
N TRP A 81 19.94 6.76 0.46
CA TRP A 81 21.19 7.51 0.31
C TRP A 81 22.22 7.14 1.37
N VAL A 82 23.49 7.08 0.96
CA VAL A 82 24.66 6.96 1.83
C VAL A 82 25.58 8.17 1.58
N PRO A 83 26.07 8.86 2.63
CA PRO A 83 27.05 9.92 2.46
C PRO A 83 28.32 9.44 1.76
N THR A 84 28.90 10.24 0.87
CA THR A 84 30.09 9.89 0.06
C THR A 84 31.27 9.40 0.90
N GLU A 85 31.44 9.94 2.11
CA GLU A 85 32.49 9.55 3.07
C GLU A 85 32.34 8.11 3.57
N ARG A 86 31.11 7.59 3.59
CA ARG A 86 30.73 6.24 4.05
C ARG A 86 30.38 5.31 2.90
N TYR A 87 30.47 5.76 1.66
CA TYR A 87 30.12 4.99 0.46
C TYR A 87 30.98 3.72 0.33
N SER A 88 32.29 3.83 0.50
CA SER A 88 33.21 2.68 0.41
C SER A 88 32.97 1.66 1.53
N GLU A 89 32.62 2.13 2.73
CA GLU A 89 32.24 1.28 3.85
C GLU A 89 30.90 0.58 3.59
N ALA A 90 29.89 1.30 3.11
CA ALA A 90 28.58 0.76 2.76
C ALA A 90 28.66 -0.25 1.61
N LYS A 91 29.48 0.00 0.58
CA LYS A 91 29.72 -0.95 -0.52
C LYS A 91 30.33 -2.25 0.00
N ARG A 92 31.35 -2.14 0.87
CA ARG A 92 31.97 -3.31 1.52
C ARG A 92 30.98 -4.08 2.40
N MET A 93 30.10 -3.37 3.11
CA MET A 93 29.06 -3.98 3.93
C MET A 93 28.01 -4.67 3.08
N SER A 94 27.59 -4.09 1.95
CA SER A 94 26.67 -4.70 0.98
C SER A 94 27.26 -5.97 0.37
N GLU A 95 28.53 -5.95 -0.04
CA GLU A 95 29.22 -7.14 -0.58
C GLU A 95 29.37 -8.26 0.46
N LYS A 96 29.72 -7.90 1.70
CA LYS A 96 29.75 -8.86 2.80
C LYS A 96 28.35 -9.44 3.05
N PHE A 97 27.32 -8.61 3.00
CA PHE A 97 25.95 -9.04 3.21
C PHE A 97 25.44 -9.96 2.09
N LYS A 98 25.83 -9.69 0.83
CA LYS A 98 25.60 -10.57 -0.32
C LYS A 98 26.22 -11.94 -0.09
N THR A 99 27.44 -11.96 0.45
CA THR A 99 28.17 -13.21 0.76
C THR A 99 27.52 -13.97 1.91
N ASP A 100 27.17 -13.29 3.01
CA ASP A 100 26.51 -13.89 4.17
C ASP A 100 25.10 -14.42 3.80
N ALA A 101 24.35 -13.72 2.94
CA ALA A 101 23.06 -14.17 2.42
C ALA A 101 23.18 -15.42 1.54
N ILE A 102 24.19 -15.48 0.66
CA ILE A 102 24.49 -16.67 -0.16
C ILE A 102 24.91 -17.86 0.72
N LEU A 103 25.65 -17.62 1.82
CA LEU A 103 26.06 -18.68 2.75
C LEU A 103 24.92 -19.25 3.61
N LEU A 104 23.89 -18.44 3.90
CA LEU A 104 22.72 -18.88 4.67
C LEU A 104 21.74 -19.73 3.85
N VAL A 105 21.85 -19.66 2.53
CA VAL A 105 20.99 -20.38 1.60
C VAL A 105 21.66 -21.69 1.21
N GLU A 106 21.07 -22.81 1.60
CA GLU A 106 21.58 -24.16 1.27
C GLU A 106 21.26 -24.58 -0.19
N SER A 107 20.30 -23.91 -0.82
CA SER A 107 19.85 -24.17 -2.19
C SER A 107 20.72 -23.43 -3.22
N GLU A 108 21.38 -24.17 -4.10
CA GLU A 108 22.20 -23.61 -5.17
C GLU A 108 21.38 -22.74 -6.15
N GLU A 109 20.09 -23.05 -6.32
CA GLU A 109 19.17 -22.28 -7.16
C GLU A 109 18.86 -20.91 -6.56
N ASP A 110 18.61 -20.85 -5.25
CA ASP A 110 18.32 -19.61 -4.54
C ASP A 110 19.59 -18.75 -4.40
N ALA A 111 20.76 -19.37 -4.23
CA ALA A 111 22.05 -18.68 -4.25
C ALA A 111 22.32 -18.01 -5.62
N ALA A 112 21.99 -18.70 -6.72
CA ALA A 112 22.10 -18.15 -8.07
C ALA A 112 21.11 -16.99 -8.30
N GLN A 113 19.89 -17.09 -7.76
CA GLN A 113 18.90 -16.01 -7.83
C GLN A 113 19.34 -14.77 -7.04
N ILE A 114 19.86 -14.93 -5.81
CA ILE A 114 20.42 -13.85 -5.00
C ILE A 114 21.60 -13.18 -5.71
N GLN A 115 22.41 -13.97 -6.42
CA GLN A 115 23.54 -13.44 -7.18
C GLN A 115 23.08 -12.61 -8.39
N ARG A 116 22.05 -13.06 -9.10
CA ARG A 116 21.50 -12.42 -10.31
C ARG A 116 20.62 -11.21 -10.01
N HIS A 117 19.85 -11.25 -8.94
CA HIS A 117 18.86 -10.22 -8.58
C HIS A 117 19.19 -9.57 -7.24
N TRP A 118 20.47 -9.22 -7.03
CA TRP A 118 20.86 -8.54 -5.80
C TRP A 118 20.22 -7.15 -5.74
N LEU A 119 19.39 -6.92 -4.73
CA LEU A 119 18.62 -5.67 -4.52
C LEU A 119 19.47 -4.38 -4.49
N PHE A 120 20.77 -4.51 -4.24
CA PHE A 120 21.71 -3.38 -4.16
C PHE A 120 22.81 -3.43 -5.23
N ASP A 121 22.66 -4.29 -6.25
CA ASP A 121 23.52 -4.18 -7.44
C ASP A 121 23.13 -2.94 -8.23
N ASP A 122 24.11 -2.36 -8.94
CA ASP A 122 23.81 -1.30 -9.89
C ASP A 122 22.89 -1.91 -10.97
N PHE A 123 21.65 -1.40 -11.06
CA PHE A 123 20.75 -1.77 -12.14
C PHE A 123 21.31 -1.14 -13.42
N ASP A 124 21.76 -1.98 -14.36
CA ASP A 124 22.17 -1.50 -15.67
C ASP A 124 20.91 -1.07 -16.43
N GLU A 125 20.65 0.25 -16.50
CA GLU A 125 19.46 0.83 -17.13
C GLU A 125 19.47 0.70 -18.67
N ASP A 126 20.54 0.15 -19.26
CA ASP A 126 20.75 0.01 -20.70
C ASP A 126 20.31 -1.37 -21.28
N GLU A 127 19.56 -2.19 -20.54
CA GLU A 127 18.99 -3.48 -21.00
C GLU A 127 17.52 -3.41 -21.45
#